data_AF-A0A0B1SNV8-F1
#
_entry.id   AF-A0A0B1SNV8-F1
#
_cell.length_a   1.000
_cell.length_b   1.000
_cell.length_c   1.000
_cell.angle_alpha   90.00
_cell.angle_beta   90.00
_cell.angle_gamma   90.00
#
_symmetry.space_group_name_H-M   'P 1'
#
loop_
_entity.id
_entity.type
_entity.pdbx_description
1 polymer ?
#
loop_
_entity_poly.entity_id
_entity_poly.type
_entity_poly.pdbx_seq_one_letter_code
_entity_poly.pdbx_strand_id
1 'polypeptide(L)'
;MYVLQYIRACVRLNVKGSWDDLQIVITRNTVDDILKIANKLKTFFEEQLKSSKMVWGIQQENPPSSAPQSDSKMDENVAPLVYATQFWQKVLDSVTEIQFKQKILPIPQHGETVVGGYVGLEAGRVSLACMHGEMSAHSWALFHMRNPGIVFTPEAKFSYIDRDEDVIG
;
A
#
# COMPACT_ATOMS: atom_id res chain seq x y z
N MET A 1 -27.92 -23.27 22.20
CA MET A 1 -27.76 -22.76 20.82
C MET A 1 -26.58 -21.81 20.87
N TYR A 2 -25.38 -22.25 20.49
CA TYR A 2 -24.21 -21.36 20.45
C TYR A 2 -24.30 -20.55 19.16
N VAL A 3 -24.38 -19.22 19.27
CA VAL A 3 -24.24 -18.35 18.09
C VAL A 3 -22.75 -18.33 17.78
N LEU A 4 -22.35 -18.93 16.65
CA LEU A 4 -21.00 -18.78 16.13
C LEU A 4 -20.76 -17.29 15.88
N GLN A 5 -19.93 -16.67 16.72
CA GLN A 5 -19.61 -15.25 16.60
C GLN A 5 -18.56 -15.10 15.51
N TYR A 6 -18.91 -14.44 14.42
CA TYR A 6 -17.96 -14.10 13.35
C TYR A 6 -16.94 -13.08 13.85
N ILE A 7 -15.65 -13.41 13.77
CA ILE A 7 -14.55 -12.56 14.27
C ILE A 7 -13.75 -12.01 13.08
N ARG A 8 -13.42 -10.70 13.13
CA ARG A 8 -12.60 -10.05 12.11
C ARG A 8 -11.32 -9.49 12.73
N ALA A 9 -10.16 -10.05 12.41
CA ALA A 9 -8.87 -9.45 12.75
C ALA A 9 -8.53 -8.40 11.69
N CYS A 10 -8.22 -7.16 12.08
CA CYS A 10 -8.00 -6.07 11.14
C CYS A 10 -6.68 -5.34 11.40
N VAL A 11 -5.90 -5.09 10.34
CA VAL A 11 -4.82 -4.09 10.33
C VAL A 11 -5.20 -3.00 9.34
N ARG A 12 -5.33 -1.76 9.80
CA ARG A 12 -5.77 -0.64 8.94
C ARG A 12 -4.81 0.54 8.97
N LEU A 13 -4.51 1.08 7.79
CA LEU A 13 -3.83 2.37 7.63
C LEU A 13 -4.88 3.47 7.43
N ASN A 14 -4.85 4.54 8.22
CA ASN A 14 -5.75 5.68 8.05
C ASN A 14 -4.93 6.94 7.73
N VAL A 15 -5.08 7.44 6.52
CA VAL A 15 -4.44 8.65 6.01
C VAL A 15 -5.51 9.68 5.72
N LYS A 16 -5.36 10.86 6.31
CA LYS A 16 -6.21 12.03 6.05
C LYS A 16 -5.33 13.22 5.74
N GLY A 17 -5.63 13.91 4.65
CA GLY A 17 -4.97 15.17 4.28
C GLY A 17 -6.03 16.19 3.88
N SER A 18 -5.88 17.41 4.37
CA SER A 18 -6.76 18.51 4.03
C SER A 18 -5.98 19.78 3.74
N TRP A 19 -6.49 20.58 2.80
CA TRP A 19 -5.93 21.88 2.41
C TRP A 19 -7.03 22.92 2.28
N ASP A 20 -6.78 24.17 2.69
CA ASP A 20 -7.70 25.26 2.38
C ASP A 20 -7.58 25.71 0.91
N ASP A 21 -6.36 25.73 0.39
CA ASP A 21 -6.00 26.08 -0.98
C ASP A 21 -4.81 25.23 -1.44
N LEU A 22 -4.99 24.43 -2.49
CA LEU A 22 -3.98 23.52 -3.03
C LEU A 22 -3.63 23.93 -4.46
N GLN A 23 -2.37 24.33 -4.68
CA GLN A 23 -1.88 24.77 -5.99
C GLN A 23 -0.88 23.77 -6.54
N ILE A 24 -1.12 23.29 -7.76
CA ILE A 24 -0.31 22.26 -8.41
C ILE A 24 0.05 22.74 -9.81
N VAL A 25 1.32 22.55 -10.18
CA VAL A 25 1.77 22.73 -11.56
C VAL A 25 2.29 21.39 -12.07
N ILE A 26 1.67 20.90 -13.15
CA ILE A 26 2.09 19.69 -13.86
C ILE A 26 2.87 20.12 -15.09
N THR A 27 4.08 19.60 -15.21
CA THR A 27 5.01 19.79 -16.33
C THR A 27 5.40 18.44 -16.91
N ARG A 28 6.15 18.45 -18.01
CA ARG A 28 6.72 17.27 -18.66
C ARG A 28 7.47 16.36 -17.69
N ASN A 29 8.17 16.93 -16.71
CA ASN A 29 9.07 16.19 -15.83
C ASN A 29 8.41 15.78 -14.51
N THR A 30 7.18 16.23 -14.24
CA THR A 30 6.51 16.03 -12.94
C THR A 30 6.39 14.55 -12.58
N VAL A 31 6.12 13.66 -13.55
CA VAL A 31 6.01 12.22 -13.30
C VAL A 31 7.36 11.62 -12.87
N ASP A 32 8.43 11.91 -13.61
CA ASP A 32 9.77 11.41 -13.32
C ASP A 32 10.28 11.90 -11.96
N ASP A 33 9.99 13.16 -11.62
CA ASP A 33 10.40 13.74 -10.35
C ASP A 33 9.61 13.15 -9.17
N ILE A 34 8.31 12.91 -9.33
CA ILE A 34 7.51 12.16 -8.34
C ILE A 34 8.07 10.75 -8.14
N LEU A 35 8.44 10.05 -9.21
CA LEU A 35 9.01 8.71 -9.12
C LEU A 35 10.35 8.71 -8.36
N LYS A 36 11.23 9.68 -8.64
CA LYS A 36 12.49 9.84 -7.90
C LYS A 36 12.24 10.10 -6.41
N ILE A 37 11.28 10.94 -6.06
CA ILE A 37 10.90 11.21 -4.67
C ILE A 37 10.38 9.94 -4.00
N ALA A 38 9.47 9.21 -4.66
CA ALA A 38 8.92 7.96 -4.15
C ALA A 38 10.02 6.91 -3.89
N ASN A 39 10.96 6.75 -4.81
CA ASN A 39 12.09 5.84 -4.65
C ASN A 39 13.01 6.26 -3.48
N LYS A 40 13.31 7.56 -3.35
CA LYS A 40 14.09 8.06 -2.20
C LYS A 40 13.39 7.80 -0.87
N LEU A 41 12.08 8.03 -0.81
CA LEU A 41 11.29 7.75 0.39
C LEU A 41 11.30 6.26 0.73
N LYS A 42 11.14 5.38 -0.28
CA LYS A 42 11.24 3.93 -0.10
C LYS A 42 12.59 3.55 0.51
N THR A 43 13.70 3.99 -0.07
CA THR A 43 15.05 3.70 0.45
C THR A 43 15.23 4.20 1.88
N PHE A 44 14.77 5.43 2.16
CA PHE A 44 14.81 5.97 3.52
C PHE A 44 14.07 5.08 4.52
N PHE A 45 12.85 4.64 4.21
CA PHE A 45 12.08 3.76 5.09
C PHE A 45 12.72 2.38 5.25
N GLU A 46 13.28 1.81 4.20
CA GLU A 46 14.00 0.53 4.27
C GLU A 46 15.21 0.61 5.21
N GLU A 47 15.99 1.69 5.13
CA GLU A 47 17.12 1.95 6.02
C GLU A 47 16.67 2.14 7.48
N GLN A 48 15.63 2.95 7.71
CA GLN A 48 15.10 3.16 9.06
C GLN A 48 14.51 1.87 9.66
N LEU A 49 13.80 1.07 8.86
CA LEU A 49 13.23 -0.20 9.31
C LEU A 49 14.30 -1.25 9.58
N LYS A 50 15.35 -1.35 8.74
CA LYS A 50 16.48 -2.25 8.97
C LYS A 50 17.21 -1.88 10.25
N SER A 51 17.48 -0.59 10.45
CA SER A 51 18.11 -0.06 11.66
C SER A 51 17.27 -0.37 12.89
N SER A 52 15.95 -0.18 12.80
CA SER A 52 15.00 -0.54 13.86
C SER A 52 15.05 -2.03 14.19
N LYS A 53 14.90 -2.93 13.20
CA LYS A 53 14.94 -4.39 13.41
C LYS A 53 16.24 -4.86 14.08
N MET A 54 17.38 -4.26 13.72
CA MET A 54 18.66 -4.54 14.37
C MET A 54 18.67 -4.11 15.84
N VAL A 55 18.04 -2.97 16.18
CA VAL A 55 17.87 -2.52 17.58
C VAL A 55 16.95 -3.46 18.37
N TRP A 56 15.94 -4.07 17.74
CA TRP A 56 15.04 -5.06 18.37
C TRP A 56 15.63 -6.49 18.44
N GLY A 57 16.86 -6.71 18.00
CA GLY A 57 17.49 -8.04 18.00
C GLY A 57 16.85 -9.05 17.03
N ILE A 58 16.02 -8.58 16.08
CA ILE A 58 15.42 -9.42 15.04
C ILE A 58 16.47 -9.65 13.96
N GLN A 59 17.31 -10.66 14.16
CA GLN A 59 18.29 -11.07 13.16
C GLN A 59 17.57 -11.86 12.07
N GLN A 60 17.51 -11.31 10.86
CA GLN A 60 17.13 -12.09 9.69
C GLN A 60 18.24 -13.12 9.43
N GLU A 61 17.92 -14.40 9.54
CA GLU A 61 18.78 -15.45 9.01
C GLU A 61 18.83 -15.27 7.49
N ASN A 62 19.96 -14.77 6.99
CA ASN A 62 20.23 -14.77 5.55
C ASN A 62 20.24 -16.24 5.08
N PRO A 63 19.42 -16.64 4.09
CA PRO A 63 19.66 -17.92 3.44
C PRO A 63 21.06 -17.89 2.80
N PRO A 64 21.81 -19.01 2.82
CA PRO A 64 23.18 -19.05 2.31
C PRO A 64 23.22 -18.64 0.84
N SER A 65 24.09 -17.66 0.58
CA SER A 65 24.42 -17.13 -0.73
C SER A 65 25.14 -18.18 -1.58
N SER A 66 24.38 -18.93 -2.39
CA SER A 66 24.91 -19.71 -3.52
C SER A 66 23.81 -20.18 -4.46
N ALA A 67 23.18 -19.25 -5.18
CA ALA A 67 22.48 -19.55 -6.42
C ALA A 67 22.86 -18.49 -7.46
N PRO A 68 23.25 -18.85 -8.69
CA PRO A 68 23.57 -17.87 -9.73
C PRO A 68 22.32 -17.06 -10.03
N GLN A 69 22.42 -15.73 -9.91
CA GLN A 69 21.40 -14.83 -10.42
C GLN A 69 21.35 -15.00 -11.94
N SER A 70 20.37 -15.76 -12.43
CA SER A 70 19.93 -15.59 -13.80
C SER A 70 19.28 -14.21 -13.87
N ASP A 71 19.93 -13.28 -14.59
CA ASP A 71 19.38 -12.02 -15.05
C ASP A 71 18.15 -12.31 -15.94
N SER A 72 17.01 -12.62 -15.31
CA SER A 72 15.72 -12.40 -15.93
C SER A 72 15.52 -10.89 -15.93
N LYS A 73 15.86 -10.27 -17.08
CA LYS A 73 15.39 -8.94 -17.45
C LYS A 73 13.88 -8.93 -17.28
N MET A 74 13.42 -8.50 -16.11
CA MET A 74 12.02 -8.36 -15.82
C MET A 74 11.55 -7.17 -16.64
N ASP A 75 10.73 -7.46 -17.62
CA ASP A 75 10.17 -6.54 -18.59
C ASP A 75 9.70 -5.26 -17.88
N GLU A 76 10.41 -4.15 -18.09
CA GLU A 76 10.19 -2.84 -17.46
C GLU A 76 8.89 -2.16 -17.97
N ASN A 77 8.02 -2.94 -18.64
CA ASN A 77 6.80 -2.52 -19.30
C ASN A 77 5.50 -2.98 -18.60
N VAL A 78 5.57 -3.64 -17.43
CA VAL A 78 4.34 -3.92 -16.68
C VAL A 78 3.77 -2.59 -16.20
N ALA A 79 2.64 -2.18 -16.78
CA ALA A 79 2.00 -0.90 -16.57
C ALA A 79 2.00 -0.51 -15.08
N PRO A 80 2.45 0.71 -14.71
CA PRO A 80 2.54 1.18 -13.32
C PRO A 80 1.26 0.98 -12.49
N LEU A 81 0.12 0.91 -13.17
CA LEU A 81 -1.20 0.73 -12.60
C LEU A 81 -1.45 -0.66 -11.99
N VAL A 82 -0.77 -1.71 -12.48
CA VAL A 82 -0.90 -3.09 -11.97
C VAL A 82 -0.26 -3.23 -10.59
N TYR A 83 0.83 -2.49 -10.34
CA TYR A 83 1.48 -2.47 -9.02
C TYR A 83 0.64 -1.77 -7.95
N ALA A 84 -0.17 -0.78 -8.32
CA ALA A 84 -0.97 0.01 -7.38
C ALA A 84 -2.02 -0.81 -6.61
N THR A 85 -2.48 -1.93 -7.16
CA THR A 85 -3.58 -2.72 -6.58
C THR A 85 -3.11 -3.91 -5.75
N GLN A 86 -1.84 -4.31 -5.85
CA GLN A 86 -1.32 -5.54 -5.22
C GLN A 86 -0.58 -5.31 -3.89
N PHE A 87 -0.50 -4.08 -3.39
CA PHE A 87 0.23 -3.77 -2.16
C PHE A 87 -0.37 -4.45 -0.92
N TRP A 88 -1.70 -4.45 -0.81
CA TRP A 88 -2.37 -5.01 0.36
C TRP A 88 -2.32 -6.53 0.43
N GLN A 89 -2.15 -7.21 -0.71
CA GLN A 89 -1.97 -8.67 -0.73
C GLN A 89 -0.67 -9.07 -0.04
N LYS A 90 0.45 -8.40 -0.33
CA LYS A 90 1.74 -8.67 0.33
C LYS A 90 1.70 -8.37 1.84
N VAL A 91 0.96 -7.35 2.23
CA VAL A 91 0.73 -7.03 3.65
C VAL A 91 -0.11 -8.13 4.31
N LEU A 92 -1.14 -8.63 3.64
CA LEU A 92 -1.98 -9.72 4.13
C LEU A 92 -1.16 -11.00 4.31
N ASP A 93 -0.31 -11.34 3.35
CA ASP A 93 0.60 -12.49 3.42
C ASP A 93 1.52 -12.37 4.65
N SER A 94 2.08 -11.18 4.88
CA SER A 94 2.94 -10.94 6.05
C SER A 94 2.17 -11.04 7.38
N VAL A 95 0.95 -10.49 7.45
CA VAL A 95 0.11 -10.55 8.65
C VAL A 95 -0.33 -11.98 8.95
N THR A 96 -0.76 -12.72 7.93
CA THR A 96 -1.15 -14.13 8.07
C THR A 96 0.05 -15.00 8.45
N GLU A 97 1.24 -14.75 7.90
CA GLU A 97 2.46 -15.43 8.30
C GLU A 97 2.78 -15.21 9.79
N ILE A 98 2.67 -13.97 10.29
CA ILE A 98 2.85 -13.65 11.72
C ILE A 98 1.82 -14.39 12.58
N GLN A 99 0.56 -14.42 12.15
CA GLN A 99 -0.51 -15.15 12.84
C GLN A 99 -0.21 -16.65 12.95
N PHE A 100 0.23 -17.29 11.86
CA PHE A 100 0.51 -18.74 11.86
C PHE A 100 1.83 -19.12 12.56
N LYS A 101 2.92 -18.36 12.33
CA LYS A 101 4.26 -18.71 12.81
C LYS A 101 4.55 -18.18 14.21
N GLN A 102 4.23 -16.92 14.45
CA GLN A 102 4.65 -16.20 15.67
C GLN A 102 3.55 -16.19 16.73
N LYS A 103 2.29 -16.45 16.37
CA LYS A 103 1.11 -16.43 17.25
C LYS A 103 0.95 -15.14 18.07
N ILE A 104 1.63 -14.06 17.68
CA ILE A 104 1.54 -12.72 18.30
C ILE A 104 0.19 -12.09 17.97
N LEU A 105 -0.34 -12.39 16.78
CA LEU A 105 -1.66 -11.95 16.34
C LEU A 105 -2.62 -13.14 16.41
N PRO A 106 -3.82 -12.97 17.00
CA PRO A 106 -4.81 -14.02 17.08
C PRO A 106 -5.32 -14.38 15.68
N ILE A 107 -5.53 -15.68 15.45
CA ILE A 107 -6.22 -16.19 14.26
C ILE A 107 -7.72 -16.21 14.56
N PRO A 108 -8.56 -15.53 13.76
CA PRO A 108 -10.01 -15.63 13.88
C PRO A 108 -10.48 -17.06 13.62
N GLN A 109 -11.03 -17.73 14.64
CA GLN A 109 -11.80 -18.96 14.45
C GLN A 109 -13.14 -18.58 13.80
N HIS A 110 -13.51 -19.22 12.69
CA HIS A 110 -14.71 -18.87 11.90
C HIS A 110 -14.79 -17.37 11.53
N GLY A 111 -13.76 -16.85 10.86
CA GLY A 111 -13.62 -15.41 10.65
C GLY A 111 -12.73 -15.01 9.47
N GLU A 112 -12.34 -13.74 9.44
CA GLU A 112 -11.45 -13.20 8.40
C GLU A 112 -10.34 -12.34 9.00
N THR A 113 -9.14 -12.44 8.43
CA THR A 113 -8.07 -11.46 8.59
C THR A 113 -8.15 -10.48 7.45
N VAL A 114 -8.23 -9.19 7.77
CA VAL A 114 -8.35 -8.11 6.80
C VAL A 114 -7.24 -7.10 6.99
N VAL A 115 -6.60 -6.74 5.89
CA VAL A 115 -5.68 -5.61 5.84
C VAL A 115 -6.19 -4.60 4.83
N GLY A 116 -5.99 -3.33 5.10
CA GLY A 116 -6.47 -2.30 4.20
C GLY A 116 -6.23 -0.92 4.75
N GLY A 117 -6.87 0.06 4.13
CA GLY A 117 -6.77 1.40 4.63
C GLY A 117 -7.89 2.32 4.19
N TYR A 118 -7.80 3.53 4.70
CA TYR A 118 -8.57 4.68 4.31
C TYR A 118 -7.57 5.77 3.92
N VAL A 119 -7.73 6.34 2.74
CA VAL A 119 -6.98 7.53 2.31
C VAL A 119 -8.01 8.55 1.87
N GLY A 120 -8.20 9.60 2.65
CA GLY A 120 -9.07 10.73 2.33
C GLY A 120 -8.24 11.98 2.12
N LEU A 121 -8.36 12.60 0.95
CA LEU A 121 -7.72 13.87 0.64
C LEU A 121 -8.80 14.87 0.23
N GLU A 122 -8.84 16.03 0.86
CA GLU A 122 -9.82 17.08 0.58
C GLU A 122 -9.13 18.43 0.45
N ALA A 123 -9.69 19.31 -0.38
CA ALA A 123 -9.22 20.69 -0.47
C ALA A 123 -10.38 21.66 -0.62
N GLY A 124 -10.35 22.80 0.06
CA GLY A 124 -11.36 23.86 -0.11
C GLY A 124 -11.31 24.47 -1.52
N ARG A 125 -10.11 24.66 -2.05
CA ARG A 125 -9.86 25.07 -3.44
C ARG A 125 -8.66 24.33 -4.01
N VAL A 126 -8.73 23.98 -5.29
CA VAL A 126 -7.58 23.50 -6.07
C VAL A 126 -7.40 24.38 -7.29
N SER A 127 -6.16 24.82 -7.51
CA SER A 127 -5.72 25.45 -8.76
C SER A 127 -4.65 24.57 -9.41
N LEU A 128 -4.94 24.04 -10.59
CA LEU A 128 -4.08 23.12 -11.31
C LEU A 128 -3.69 23.72 -12.66
N ALA A 129 -2.40 24.03 -12.84
CA ALA A 129 -1.84 24.41 -14.12
C ALA A 129 -1.17 23.21 -14.80
N CYS A 130 -1.64 22.85 -15.98
CA CYS A 130 -1.10 21.77 -16.80
C CYS A 130 -0.34 22.36 -17.99
N MET A 131 0.99 22.29 -17.95
CA MET A 131 1.87 22.80 -18.99
C MET A 131 2.11 21.74 -20.07
N HIS A 132 2.01 22.11 -21.34
CA HIS A 132 2.45 21.25 -22.44
C HIS A 132 3.97 21.36 -22.64
N GLY A 133 4.74 20.79 -21.70
CA GLY A 133 6.20 20.91 -21.68
C GLY A 133 6.72 21.38 -20.32
N GLU A 134 7.72 22.25 -20.36
CA GLU A 134 8.32 22.85 -19.17
C GLU A 134 7.50 24.06 -18.67
N MET A 135 7.95 24.70 -17.59
CA MET A 135 7.30 25.90 -17.02
C MET A 135 7.25 27.09 -17.99
N SER A 136 8.10 27.11 -19.01
CA SER A 136 8.13 28.13 -20.06
C SER A 136 7.23 27.81 -21.25
N ALA A 137 6.42 26.75 -21.20
CA ALA A 137 5.58 26.33 -22.32
C ALA A 137 4.54 27.40 -22.70
N HIS A 138 4.39 27.63 -24.01
CA HIS A 138 3.42 28.58 -24.57
C HIS A 138 1.98 28.03 -24.58
N SER A 139 1.81 26.73 -24.36
CA SER A 139 0.50 26.04 -24.33
C SER A 139 0.30 25.41 -22.95
N TRP A 140 -0.80 25.77 -22.30
CA TRP A 140 -1.17 25.30 -20.97
C TRP A 140 -2.68 25.32 -20.78
N ALA A 141 -3.15 24.53 -19.81
CA ALA A 141 -4.53 24.53 -19.35
C ALA A 141 -4.56 24.81 -17.84
N LEU A 142 -5.53 25.59 -17.37
CA LEU A 142 -5.71 25.89 -15.95
C LEU A 142 -7.09 25.46 -15.50
N PHE A 143 -7.12 24.73 -14.40
CA PHE A 143 -8.33 24.21 -13.80
C PHE A 143 -8.47 24.78 -12.40
N HIS A 144 -9.68 25.26 -12.09
CA HIS A 144 -10.04 25.70 -10.74
C HIS A 144 -11.23 24.87 -10.25
N MET A 145 -11.08 24.28 -9.06
CA MET A 145 -12.10 23.45 -8.44
C MET A 145 -12.36 23.94 -7.02
N ARG A 146 -13.62 23.87 -6.58
CA ARG A 146 -14.03 24.17 -5.20
C ARG A 146 -14.44 22.90 -4.51
N ASN A 147 -13.96 22.71 -3.30
CA ASN A 147 -14.20 21.53 -2.47
C ASN A 147 -13.89 20.18 -3.16
N PRO A 148 -12.83 20.04 -4.01
CA PRO A 148 -12.49 18.72 -4.53
C PRO A 148 -12.02 17.79 -3.40
N GLY A 149 -12.34 16.51 -3.54
CA GLY A 149 -11.87 15.48 -2.64
C GLY A 149 -11.77 14.14 -3.34
N ILE A 150 -10.92 13.28 -2.79
CA ILE A 150 -10.77 11.90 -3.25
C ILE A 150 -10.64 10.98 -2.04
N VAL A 151 -11.31 9.84 -2.13
CA VAL A 151 -11.31 8.83 -1.07
C VAL A 151 -10.99 7.48 -1.69
N PHE A 152 -10.04 6.78 -1.08
CA PHE A 152 -9.69 5.41 -1.40
C PHE A 152 -9.82 4.54 -0.15
N THR A 153 -10.46 3.38 -0.28
CA THR A 153 -10.59 2.40 0.80
C THR A 153 -10.12 1.02 0.34
N PRO A 154 -8.82 0.86 0.02
CA PRO A 154 -8.31 -0.41 -0.47
C PRO A 154 -8.31 -1.47 0.63
N GLU A 155 -8.68 -2.71 0.27
CA GLU A 155 -8.81 -3.82 1.21
C GLU A 155 -8.35 -5.14 0.58
N ALA A 156 -7.69 -5.99 1.36
CA ALA A 156 -7.42 -7.39 1.07
C ALA A 156 -7.81 -8.25 2.28
N LYS A 157 -8.34 -9.45 2.03
CA LYS A 157 -8.88 -10.33 3.07
C LYS A 157 -8.53 -11.79 2.87
N PHE A 158 -8.39 -12.51 3.98
CA PHE A 158 -8.22 -13.96 4.05
C PHE A 158 -9.30 -14.54 4.97
N SER A 159 -10.08 -15.50 4.47
CA SER A 159 -11.17 -16.14 5.21
C SER A 159 -10.75 -17.51 5.73
N TYR A 160 -11.03 -17.79 7.00
CA TYR A 160 -10.79 -19.07 7.65
C TYR A 160 -12.07 -19.90 7.63
N ILE A 161 -12.02 -21.06 6.98
CA ILE A 161 -13.11 -22.03 6.96
C ILE A 161 -12.70 -23.19 7.86
N ASP A 162 -13.46 -23.45 8.92
CA ASP A 162 -13.28 -24.65 9.73
C ASP A 162 -13.99 -25.84 9.06
N ARG A 163 -13.31 -26.98 8.98
CA ARG A 163 -13.80 -28.21 8.30
C ARG A 163 -14.78 -29.01 9.17
N ASP A 164 -15.81 -28.39 9.73
CA ASP A 164 -16.79 -29.10 10.56
C ASP A 164 -18.15 -29.33 9.87
N GLU A 165 -18.28 -29.08 8.55
CA GLU A 165 -19.50 -29.35 7.78
C GLU A 165 -19.43 -30.56 6.82
N ASP A 166 -18.33 -31.33 6.77
CA ASP A 166 -18.20 -32.51 5.88
C ASP A 166 -18.33 -33.88 6.59
N VAL A 167 -19.09 -33.95 7.69
CA VAL A 167 -19.50 -35.25 8.27
C VAL A 167 -21.02 -35.32 8.39
N ILE A 168 -21.67 -35.49 7.24
CA ILE A 168 -22.97 -36.14 7.10
C ILE A 168 -22.66 -37.36 6.23
N GLY A 169 -22.55 -38.59 6.76
CA GLY A 169 -23.59 -39.26 7.53
C GLY A 169 -24.55 -39.89 6.55
#